data_AF-A0A6G5A5T6-F1
#
_entry.id   AF-A0A6G5A5T6-F1
#
_cell.length_a   1.000
_cell.length_b   1.000
_cell.length_c   1.000
_cell.angle_alpha   90.00
_cell.angle_beta   90.00
_cell.angle_gamma   90.00
#
_symmetry.space_group_name_H-M   'P 1'
#
loop_
_entity.id
_entity.type
_entity.pdbx_description
1 polymer ?
#
loop_
_entity_poly.entity_id
_entity_poly.type
_entity_poly.pdbx_seq_one_letter_code
_entity_poly.pdbx_strand_id
1 'polypeptide(L)'
;MTLNMTIALIILAVCASIVHVKAQDSSASSALSYGGGSRWPSWNWPPRQLCWKRNEEYKACVSGSCSEWNCQYLYKGWPTACTYDCASGCFCKEGYFRNRRGKCVLGYRCFKEILPVVGSINE
;
A
#
# COMPACT_ATOMS: atom_id res chain seq x y z
N MET A 1 25.43 -2.74 39.93
CA MET A 1 24.44 -3.38 39.04
C MET A 1 25.17 -4.43 38.24
N THR A 2 24.80 -5.71 38.34
CA THR A 2 25.53 -6.79 37.64
C THR A 2 25.30 -6.66 36.14
N LEU A 3 26.28 -7.06 35.33
CA LEU A 3 26.21 -7.04 33.86
C LEU A 3 24.91 -7.70 33.34
N ASN A 4 24.47 -8.75 34.04
CA ASN A 4 23.25 -9.48 33.76
C ASN A 4 21.98 -8.64 33.99
N MET A 5 21.98 -7.82 35.05
CA MET A 5 20.88 -6.88 35.32
C MET A 5 20.83 -5.75 34.29
N THR A 6 21.98 -5.24 33.83
CA THR A 6 21.99 -4.21 32.78
C THR A 6 21.50 -4.73 31.43
N ILE A 7 21.86 -5.98 31.06
CA ILE A 7 21.36 -6.62 29.82
C ILE A 7 19.85 -6.82 29.87
N ALA A 8 19.31 -7.30 31.00
CA ALA A 8 17.87 -7.51 31.16
C ALA A 8 17.08 -6.19 31.00
N LEU A 9 17.60 -5.08 31.55
CA LEU A 9 16.97 -3.76 31.43
C LEU A 9 16.98 -3.23 29.98
N ILE A 10 18.09 -3.44 29.25
CA ILE A 10 18.18 -3.04 27.83
C ILE A 10 17.17 -3.84 26.98
N ILE A 11 17.07 -5.16 27.19
CA ILE A 11 16.12 -6.01 26.46
C ILE A 11 14.68 -5.55 26.70
N LEU A 12 14.29 -5.30 27.95
CA LEU A 12 12.95 -4.82 28.29
C LEU A 12 12.63 -3.46 27.66
N ALA A 13 13.59 -2.53 27.65
CA ALA A 13 13.42 -1.21 27.03
C ALA A 13 13.25 -1.30 25.49
N VAL A 14 14.03 -2.16 24.83
CA VAL A 14 13.92 -2.41 23.39
C VAL A 14 12.58 -3.08 23.06
N CYS A 15 12.18 -4.10 23.82
CA CYS A 15 10.88 -4.75 23.63
C CYS A 15 9.70 -3.78 23.77
N ALA A 16 9.71 -2.90 24.78
CA ALA A 16 8.66 -1.89 24.97
C ALA A 16 8.59 -0.89 23.80
N SER A 17 9.75 -0.51 23.25
CA SER A 17 9.84 0.39 22.09
C SER A 17 9.29 -0.25 20.81
N ILE A 18 9.52 -1.56 20.62
CA ILE A 18 9.03 -2.31 19.45
C ILE A 18 7.50 -2.50 19.52
N VAL A 19 6.92 -2.67 20.70
CA VAL A 19 5.46 -2.86 20.88
C VAL A 19 4.64 -1.60 20.57
N HIS A 20 5.26 -0.41 20.55
CA HIS A 20 4.60 0.83 20.14
C HIS A 20 4.45 1.01 18.63
N VAL A 21 5.02 0.12 17.79
CA VAL A 21 4.67 0.06 16.35
C VAL A 21 3.38 -0.73 16.18
N LYS A 22 2.29 -0.26 16.81
CA LYS A 22 0.95 -0.60 16.36
C LYS A 22 0.67 0.33 15.19
N ALA A 23 0.91 -0.14 13.97
CA ALA A 23 0.22 0.42 12.83
C ALA A 23 -1.29 0.36 13.13
N GLN A 24 -1.91 1.51 13.35
CA GLN A 24 -3.37 1.61 13.43
C GLN A 24 -3.91 1.44 12.01
N ASP A 25 -4.03 0.20 11.54
CA ASP A 25 -4.99 -0.13 10.49
C ASP A 25 -6.38 -0.06 11.11
N SER A 26 -6.81 1.17 11.38
CA SER A 26 -8.16 1.50 11.80
C SER A 26 -9.08 1.35 10.60
N SER A 27 -9.31 0.13 10.14
CA SER A 27 -10.50 -0.22 9.36
C SER A 27 -11.72 -0.30 10.29
N ALA A 28 -11.90 0.72 11.14
CA ALA A 28 -13.17 1.00 11.74
C ALA A 28 -14.02 1.64 10.65
N SER A 29 -14.75 0.80 9.92
CA SER A 29 -15.91 1.24 9.15
C SER A 29 -16.86 1.89 10.16
N SER A 30 -16.77 3.22 10.27
CA SER A 30 -17.70 4.01 11.04
C SER A 30 -19.03 3.93 10.30
N ALA A 31 -19.87 2.98 10.72
CA ALA A 31 -21.27 2.94 10.36
C ALA A 31 -21.92 4.19 10.94
N LEU A 32 -21.88 5.29 10.18
CA LEU A 32 -22.68 6.48 10.41
C LEU A 32 -24.15 6.04 10.36
N SER A 33 -24.75 5.94 11.55
CA SER A 33 -26.20 5.94 11.69
C SER A 33 -26.70 7.33 11.32
N TYR A 34 -27.02 7.54 10.04
CA TYR A 34 -27.90 8.61 9.62
C TYR A 34 -29.24 7.98 9.24
N GLY A 35 -30.22 8.16 10.12
CA GLY A 35 -31.62 7.93 9.79
C GLY A 35 -32.06 8.90 8.68
N GLY A 36 -32.88 8.41 7.76
CA GLY A 36 -33.49 9.20 6.70
C GLY A 36 -33.89 8.32 5.51
N GLY A 37 -35.15 7.91 5.47
CA GLY A 37 -35.65 6.92 4.52
C GLY A 37 -35.72 7.40 3.07
N SER A 38 -35.67 6.42 2.15
CA SER A 38 -36.55 6.34 0.98
C SER A 38 -36.43 4.94 0.35
N ARG A 39 -37.59 4.33 0.03
CA ARG A 39 -37.72 3.03 -0.63
C ARG A 39 -37.47 3.15 -2.14
N TRP A 40 -36.20 3.21 -2.54
CA TRP A 40 -35.79 3.09 -3.94
C TRP A 40 -34.66 2.07 -4.09
N PRO A 41 -34.66 1.20 -5.12
CA PRO A 41 -33.50 0.37 -5.42
C PRO A 41 -32.40 1.27 -5.97
N SER A 42 -31.41 1.57 -5.14
CA SER A 42 -30.28 2.42 -5.50
C SER A 42 -29.44 1.72 -6.58
N TRP A 43 -29.54 2.22 -7.81
CA TRP A 43 -28.70 1.86 -8.96
C TRP A 43 -27.26 2.39 -8.82
N ASN A 44 -26.64 2.19 -7.65
CA ASN A 44 -25.20 2.37 -7.45
C ASN A 44 -24.58 1.02 -7.08
N TRP A 45 -24.56 0.13 -8.07
CA TRP A 45 -23.73 -1.07 -8.08
C TRP A 45 -22.53 -0.78 -8.98
N PRO A 46 -21.27 -0.90 -8.51
CA PRO A 46 -20.77 -1.53 -7.29
C PRO A 46 -20.64 -0.56 -6.09
N PRO A 47 -20.42 -1.06 -4.86
CA PRO A 47 -19.95 -0.22 -3.76
C PRO A 47 -18.63 0.46 -4.15
N ARG A 48 -18.51 1.77 -3.89
CA ARG A 48 -17.34 2.61 -4.24
C ARG A 48 -15.98 2.12 -3.70
N GLN A 49 -15.97 1.05 -2.91
CA GLN A 49 -14.80 0.44 -2.28
C GLN A 49 -14.43 -0.92 -2.92
N LEU A 50 -15.10 -1.35 -3.99
CA LEU A 50 -14.72 -2.55 -4.72
C LEU A 50 -13.80 -2.23 -5.89
N CYS A 51 -12.65 -2.89 -5.92
CA CYS A 51 -11.72 -2.85 -7.04
C CYS A 51 -11.99 -4.01 -8.00
N TRP A 52 -12.09 -3.69 -9.30
CA TRP A 52 -12.54 -4.63 -10.32
C TRP A 52 -11.38 -5.35 -11.02
N LYS A 53 -10.19 -4.72 -11.03
CA LYS A 53 -9.00 -5.37 -11.58
C LYS A 53 -8.43 -6.33 -10.53
N ARG A 54 -7.88 -7.44 -11.03
CA ARG A 54 -7.18 -8.41 -10.17
C ARG A 54 -6.00 -7.75 -9.47
N ASN A 55 -5.79 -8.17 -8.22
CA ASN A 55 -4.68 -7.75 -7.36
C ASN A 55 -4.67 -6.25 -7.04
N GLU A 56 -5.84 -5.61 -7.09
CA GLU A 56 -6.06 -4.30 -6.51
C GLU A 56 -6.80 -4.42 -5.17
N GLU A 57 -6.58 -3.44 -4.31
CA GLU A 57 -7.32 -3.20 -3.08
C GLU A 57 -7.67 -1.72 -2.97
N TYR A 58 -8.79 -1.44 -2.33
CA TYR A 58 -9.21 -0.07 -2.10
C TYR A 58 -8.41 0.49 -0.92
N LYS A 59 -7.72 1.60 -1.14
CA LYS A 59 -7.05 2.36 -0.07
C LYS A 59 -7.68 3.74 0.01
N ALA A 60 -7.81 4.24 1.24
CA ALA A 60 -8.33 5.57 1.51
C ALA A 60 -7.21 6.46 2.05
N CYS A 61 -7.14 7.70 1.57
CA CYS A 61 -6.21 8.73 2.02
C CYS A 61 -4.75 8.29 2.09
N VAL A 62 -4.23 7.76 0.98
CA VAL A 62 -2.83 7.37 0.82
C VAL A 62 -2.09 8.37 -0.06
N SER A 63 -0.76 8.44 0.08
CA SER A 63 0.10 9.26 -0.78
C SER A 63 -0.05 8.87 -2.25
N GLY A 64 -0.40 9.82 -3.12
CA GLY A 64 -0.50 9.57 -4.55
C GLY A 64 0.80 9.07 -5.17
N SER A 65 1.96 9.51 -4.67
CA SER A 65 3.27 9.13 -5.21
C SER A 65 3.86 7.83 -4.63
N CYS A 66 3.33 7.32 -3.53
CA CYS A 66 3.86 6.15 -2.81
C CYS A 66 2.78 5.13 -2.40
N SER A 67 1.60 5.21 -3.00
CA SER A 67 0.44 4.36 -2.65
C SER A 67 0.55 2.91 -3.14
N GLU A 68 1.39 2.65 -4.15
CA GLU A 68 1.60 1.35 -4.75
C GLU A 68 2.96 1.24 -5.47
N TRP A 69 3.40 0.01 -5.72
CA TRP A 69 4.57 -0.23 -6.56
C TRP A 69 4.24 -0.14 -8.04
N ASN A 70 5.15 0.47 -8.80
CA ASN A 70 5.12 0.48 -10.26
C ASN A 70 6.31 -0.35 -10.78
N CYS A 71 6.15 -1.02 -11.91
CA CYS A 71 7.25 -1.73 -12.57
C CYS A 71 8.46 -0.81 -12.82
N GLN A 72 8.27 0.51 -12.96
CA GLN A 72 9.38 1.44 -13.13
C GLN A 72 10.33 1.53 -11.92
N TYR A 73 9.84 1.28 -10.71
CA TYR A 73 10.65 1.36 -9.50
C TYR A 73 11.67 0.23 -9.38
N LEU A 74 11.49 -0.87 -10.12
CA LEU A 74 12.49 -1.95 -10.13
C LEU A 74 13.82 -1.52 -10.75
N TYR A 75 13.84 -0.50 -11.61
CA TYR A 75 15.07 0.04 -12.18
C TYR A 75 15.40 1.46 -11.73
N LYS A 76 14.40 2.31 -11.46
CA LYS A 76 14.61 3.68 -10.95
C LYS A 76 14.81 3.75 -9.43
N GLY A 77 14.43 2.70 -8.71
CA GLY A 77 14.27 2.74 -7.26
C GLY A 77 12.91 3.30 -6.83
N TRP A 78 12.57 3.08 -5.57
CA TRP A 78 11.41 3.69 -4.91
C TRP A 78 11.65 5.20 -4.73
N PRO A 79 10.63 6.06 -4.86
CA PRO A 79 10.78 7.49 -4.61
C PRO A 79 11.31 7.78 -3.20
N THR A 80 12.28 8.68 -3.09
CA THR A 80 12.89 9.11 -1.82
C THR A 80 11.91 9.87 -0.92
N ALA A 81 10.93 10.54 -1.52
CA ALA A 81 9.93 11.33 -0.81
C ALA A 81 8.53 11.04 -1.37
N CYS A 82 7.56 11.01 -0.46
CA CYS A 82 6.16 10.77 -0.76
C CYS A 82 5.36 12.06 -0.64
N THR A 83 4.38 12.25 -1.53
CA THR A 83 3.44 13.36 -1.45
C THR A 83 2.48 13.17 -0.28
N TYR A 84 2.11 14.26 0.41
CA TYR A 84 1.15 14.24 1.52
C TYR A 84 -0.31 14.42 1.05
N ASP A 85 -0.59 14.13 -0.22
CA ASP A 85 -1.94 14.17 -0.75
C ASP A 85 -2.76 12.98 -0.25
N CYS A 86 -4.07 13.19 -0.16
CA CYS A 86 -5.04 12.22 0.34
C CYS A 86 -5.72 11.52 -0.84
N ALA A 87 -5.01 10.65 -1.55
CA ALA A 87 -5.55 9.91 -2.68
C ALA A 87 -6.36 8.69 -2.18
N SER A 88 -7.57 8.50 -2.70
CA SER A 88 -8.42 7.34 -2.39
C SER A 88 -8.85 6.64 -3.67
N GLY A 89 -8.78 5.31 -3.70
CA GLY A 89 -9.07 4.54 -4.90
C GLY A 89 -8.47 3.14 -4.87
N CYS A 90 -8.37 2.54 -6.06
CA CYS A 90 -7.86 1.19 -6.23
C CYS A 90 -6.37 1.18 -6.55
N PHE A 91 -5.61 0.60 -5.62
CA PHE A 91 -4.16 0.52 -5.70
C PHE A 91 -3.73 -0.94 -5.75
N CYS A 92 -2.55 -1.22 -6.29
CA CYS A 92 -2.00 -2.57 -6.25
C CYS A 92 -1.81 -3.03 -4.80
N LYS A 93 -2.21 -4.28 -4.56
CA LYS A 93 -1.92 -4.99 -3.31
C LYS A 93 -0.41 -5.07 -3.08
N GLU A 94 -0.02 -5.22 -1.83
CA GLU A 94 1.37 -5.48 -1.48
C GLU A 94 1.93 -6.68 -2.25
N GLY A 95 3.19 -6.58 -2.71
CA GLY A 95 3.84 -7.57 -3.57
C GLY A 95 3.46 -7.52 -5.05
N TYR A 96 2.50 -6.67 -5.43
CA TYR A 96 2.13 -6.43 -6.83
C TYR A 96 2.57 -5.04 -7.31
N PHE A 97 2.94 -4.99 -8.59
CA PHE A 97 3.48 -3.83 -9.27
C PHE A 97 2.56 -3.46 -10.42
N ARG A 98 2.18 -2.19 -10.53
CA ARG A 98 1.43 -1.69 -11.67
C ARG A 98 2.34 -1.63 -12.88
N ASN A 99 1.95 -2.31 -13.95
CA ASN A 99 2.66 -2.24 -15.22
C ASN A 99 2.15 -1.12 -16.12
N ARG A 100 2.79 -0.90 -17.28
CA ARG A 100 2.39 0.16 -18.23
C ARG A 100 0.98 -0.02 -18.79
N ARG A 101 0.45 -1.24 -18.73
CA ARG A 101 -0.93 -1.58 -19.14
C ARG A 101 -1.95 -1.35 -18.02
N GLY A 102 -1.53 -0.79 -16.88
CA GLY A 102 -2.38 -0.48 -15.74
C GLY A 102 -2.90 -1.71 -14.98
N LYS A 103 -2.20 -2.85 -15.07
CA LYS A 103 -2.50 -4.09 -14.34
C LYS A 103 -1.51 -4.32 -13.20
N CYS A 104 -2.01 -4.80 -12.07
CA CYS A 104 -1.19 -5.21 -10.93
C CYS A 104 -0.67 -6.64 -11.14
N VAL A 105 0.63 -6.76 -11.37
CA VAL A 105 1.33 -8.01 -11.69
C VAL A 105 2.45 -8.28 -10.69
N LEU A 106 2.89 -9.53 -10.58
CA LEU A 106 4.06 -9.86 -9.75
C LEU A 106 5.31 -9.24 -10.35
N GLY A 107 6.27 -8.85 -9.50
CA GLY A 107 7.50 -8.15 -9.92
C GLY A 107 8.26 -8.87 -11.05
N TYR A 108 8.29 -10.20 -11.06
CA TYR A 108 8.97 -10.94 -12.13
C TYR A 108 8.35 -10.71 -13.54
N ARG A 109 7.07 -10.36 -13.62
CA ARG A 109 6.40 -10.02 -14.89
C ARG A 109 6.77 -8.62 -15.38
N CYS A 110 7.23 -7.74 -14.50
CA CYS A 110 7.78 -6.44 -14.88
C CYS A 110 9.11 -6.57 -15.62
N PHE A 111 9.96 -7.53 -15.27
CA PHE A 111 11.26 -7.70 -15.94
C PHE A 111 11.11 -7.92 -17.44
N LYS A 112 10.05 -8.60 -17.90
CA LYS A 112 9.77 -8.75 -19.34
C LYS A 112 9.58 -7.40 -20.05
N GLU A 113 9.08 -6.38 -19.37
CA GLU A 113 8.92 -5.00 -19.88
C GLU A 113 10.19 -4.16 -19.73
N ILE A 114 11.14 -4.55 -18.87
CA ILE A 114 12.39 -3.82 -18.57
C ILE A 114 13.58 -4.37 -19.38
N LEU A 115 13.55 -5.64 -19.79
CA LEU A 115 14.56 -6.25 -20.66
C LEU A 115 14.85 -5.45 -21.95
N PRO A 116 13.88 -4.81 -22.64
CA PRO A 116 14.16 -3.96 -23.79
C PRO A 116 14.89 -2.66 -23.44
N VAL A 117 14.85 -2.20 -22.18
CA VAL A 117 15.48 -0.94 -21.73
C VAL A 117 16.93 -1.19 -21.27
N VAL A 118 17.23 -2.36 -20.71
CA VAL A 118 18.59 -2.73 -20.28
C VAL A 118 19.49 -3.13 -21.46
N GLY A 119 18.91 -3.61 -22.57
CA GLY A 119 19.67 -3.90 -23.79
C GLY A 119 20.28 -2.65 -24.45
N SER A 120 19.61 -1.49 -24.35
CA SER A 120 20.03 -0.24 -25.01
C SER A 120 21.04 0.60 -24.23
N ILE A 121 21.44 0.17 -23.03
CA ILE A 121 22.49 0.84 -22.22
C ILE A 121 23.88 0.23 -22.46
N ASN A 122 23.95 -0.87 -23.23
CA ASN A 122 25.18 -1.58 -23.55
C ASN A 122 25.63 -1.34 -25.00
N GLU A 123 25.17 -0.26 -25.65
CA GLU A 123 25.58 0.16 -26.99
C GLU A 123 26.05 1.62 -27.01
#